data_AF-A0A0R2MY29-F1
#
_entry.id   AF-A0A0R2MY29-F1
#
_cell.length_a   1.000
_cell.length_b   1.000
_cell.length_c   1.000
_cell.angle_alpha   90.00
_cell.angle_beta   90.00
_cell.angle_gamma   90.00
#
_symmetry.space_group_name_H-M   'P 1'
#
loop_
_entity.id
_entity.type
_entity.pdbx_description
1 polymer ?
#
loop_
_entity_poly.entity_id
_entity_poly.type
_entity_poly.pdbx_seq_one_letter_code
_entity_poly.pdbx_strand_id
1 'polypeptide(L)' 'MIAVTTFYQLVEDAYERGVDRVNLMAAYRGFKQVVPDKGTERQLDRQFSELSGYSLYRVMKQAANTDKKIVRMPNDQH' A
#
# COMPACT_ATOMS: atom_id res chain seq x y z
N MET A 1 -0.65 -9.69 -14.04
CA MET A 1 0.59 -9.51 -13.25
C MET A 1 0.95 -8.05 -13.00
N ILE A 2 0.66 -7.10 -13.91
CA ILE A 2 1.01 -5.67 -13.75
C ILE A 2 0.34 -5.00 -12.53
N ALA A 3 -0.93 -5.30 -12.22
CA ALA A 3 -1.69 -4.62 -11.18
C ALA A 3 -1.12 -4.79 -9.75
N VAL A 4 -0.52 -5.95 -9.47
CA VAL A 4 0.06 -6.26 -8.16
C VAL A 4 1.32 -5.42 -7.95
N THR A 5 2.24 -5.43 -8.91
CA THR A 5 3.49 -4.65 -8.86
C THR A 5 3.23 -3.15 -8.73
N THR A 6 2.24 -2.61 -9.46
CA THR A 6 1.87 -1.20 -9.34
C THR A 6 1.41 -0.83 -7.93
N PHE A 7 0.66 -1.70 -7.25
CA PHE A 7 0.25 -1.43 -5.88
C PHE A 7 1.43 -1.37 -4.91
N TYR A 8 2.36 -2.33 -4.98
CA TYR A 8 3.57 -2.31 -4.15
C TYR A 8 4.41 -1.05 -4.35
N GLN A 9 4.65 -0.67 -5.60
CA GLN A 9 5.41 0.54 -5.93
C GLN A 9 4.77 1.81 -5.32
N LEU A 10 3.43 1.91 -5.39
CA LEU A 10 2.71 3.05 -4.82
C LEU A 10 2.72 3.05 -3.29
N VAL A 11 2.87 1.88 -2.65
CA VAL A 11 3.10 1.80 -1.22
C VAL A 11 4.50 2.29 -0.85
N GLU A 12 5.54 1.88 -1.56
CA GLU A 12 6.91 2.41 -1.38
C GLU A 12 6.93 3.92 -1.55
N ASP A 13 6.31 4.43 -2.62
CA ASP A 13 6.17 5.86 -2.87
C ASP A 13 5.50 6.60 -1.71
N ALA A 14 4.50 6.00 -1.06
CA ALA A 14 3.82 6.59 0.09
C ALA A 14 4.77 6.83 1.28
N TYR A 15 5.80 6.01 1.44
CA TYR A 15 6.84 6.19 2.46
C TYR A 15 7.92 7.19 2.01
N GLU A 16 8.41 7.08 0.78
CA GLU A 16 9.56 7.85 0.32
C GLU A 16 9.22 9.31 -0.03
N ARG A 17 8.17 9.52 -0.83
CA ARG A 17 7.86 10.82 -1.47
C ARG A 17 6.41 11.26 -1.31
N GLY A 18 5.54 10.37 -0.87
CA GLY A 18 4.09 10.53 -0.89
C GLY A 18 3.49 10.13 -2.25
N VAL A 19 2.22 9.69 -2.21
CA VAL A 19 1.50 9.19 -3.39
C VAL A 19 0.11 9.81 -3.50
N ASP A 20 -0.40 9.95 -4.72
CA ASP A 20 -1.79 10.37 -4.93
C ASP A 20 -2.77 9.30 -4.41
N ARG A 21 -3.69 9.73 -3.56
CA ARG A 21 -4.67 8.88 -2.88
C ARG A 21 -5.59 8.16 -3.86
N VAL A 22 -6.00 8.82 -4.94
CA VAL A 22 -6.93 8.25 -5.92
C VAL A 22 -6.21 7.12 -6.69
N ASN A 23 -4.98 7.37 -7.11
CA ASN A 23 -4.16 6.36 -7.79
C ASN A 23 -3.86 5.16 -6.90
N LEU A 24 -3.48 5.40 -5.63
CA LEU A 24 -3.25 4.34 -4.65
C LEU A 24 -4.51 3.48 -4.42
N MET A 25 -5.68 4.11 -4.26
CA MET A 25 -6.95 3.40 -4.08
C MET A 25 -7.36 2.60 -5.32
N ALA A 26 -7.11 3.13 -6.53
CA ALA A 26 -7.37 2.42 -7.77
C ALA A 26 -6.46 1.18 -7.92
N ALA A 27 -5.17 1.33 -7.62
CA ALA A 27 -4.22 0.22 -7.62
C ALA A 27 -4.58 -0.84 -6.56
N TYR A 28 -5.01 -0.44 -5.36
CA TYR A 28 -5.48 -1.37 -4.34
C TYR A 28 -6.70 -2.18 -4.81
N ARG A 29 -7.66 -1.56 -5.51
CA ARG A 29 -8.80 -2.29 -6.10
C ARG A 29 -8.34 -3.33 -7.12
N GLY A 30 -7.38 -2.98 -7.98
CA GLY A 30 -6.78 -3.92 -8.93
C GLY A 30 -6.04 -5.06 -8.23
N PHE A 31 -5.28 -4.75 -7.18
CA PHE A 31 -4.64 -5.75 -6.32
C PHE A 31 -5.68 -6.70 -5.71
N LYS A 32 -6.80 -6.19 -5.18
CA LYS A 32 -7.88 -7.01 -4.59
C LYS A 32 -8.61 -7.89 -5.60
N GLN A 33 -8.60 -7.58 -6.90
CA GLN A 33 -9.11 -8.48 -7.94
C GLN A 33 -8.21 -9.71 -8.12
N VAL A 34 -6.91 -9.55 -7.89
CA VAL A 34 -5.93 -10.65 -7.97
C VAL A 34 -5.81 -11.39 -6.63
N VAL A 35 -5.89 -10.65 -5.52
CA VAL A 35 -5.78 -11.15 -4.14
C VAL A 35 -7.08 -10.82 -3.38
N PRO A 36 -8.18 -11.56 -3.64
CA PRO A 36 -9.48 -11.27 -3.04
C PRO A 36 -9.51 -11.59 -1.54
N ASP A 37 -8.80 -12.63 -1.11
CA ASP A 37 -8.86 -13.12 0.26
C ASP A 37 -7.99 -12.33 1.23
N LYS A 38 -8.43 -12.23 2.49
CA LYS A 38 -7.73 -11.47 3.54
C LYS A 38 -6.51 -12.20 4.10
N GLY A 39 -6.45 -13.53 3.97
CA GLY A 39 -5.35 -14.34 4.51
C GLY A 39 -4.07 -14.11 3.71
N THR A 40 -4.17 -14.26 2.39
CA THR A 40 -3.11 -13.99 1.41
C THR A 40 -2.66 -12.54 1.47
N GLU A 41 -3.59 -11.57 1.57
CA GLU A 41 -3.23 -10.16 1.73
C GLU A 41 -2.37 -9.92 2.98
N ARG A 42 -2.70 -10.55 4.12
CA ARG A 42 -1.89 -10.46 5.35
C ARG A 42 -0.53 -11.15 5.21
N GLN A 43 -0.48 -12.29 4.54
CA GLN A 43 0.77 -13.00 4.29
C GLN A 43 1.70 -12.17 3.40
N LEU A 44 1.15 -11.56 2.35
CA LEU A 44 1.85 -10.67 1.45
C LEU A 44 2.32 -9.38 2.15
N ASP A 45 1.49 -8.77 2.98
CA ASP A 45 1.88 -7.60 3.80
C ASP A 45 3.04 -7.95 4.74
N ARG A 46 2.99 -9.12 5.40
CA ARG A 46 4.08 -9.59 6.26
C ARG A 46 5.38 -9.79 5.47
N GLN A 47 5.34 -10.53 4.36
CA GLN A 47 6.53 -10.79 3.54
C GLN A 47 7.12 -9.48 3.00
N PHE A 48 6.27 -8.58 2.52
CA PHE A 48 6.71 -7.28 2.04
C PHE A 48 7.34 -6.45 3.15
N SER A 49 6.70 -6.38 4.33
CA SER A 49 7.22 -5.64 5.48
C SER A 49 8.53 -6.21 6.02
N GLU A 50 8.73 -7.53 5.98
CA GLU A 50 10.00 -8.16 6.36
C GLU A 50 11.14 -7.81 5.40
N LEU A 51 10.83 -7.60 4.12
CA LEU A 51 11.83 -7.29 3.08
C LEU A 51 12.11 -5.78 2.93
N SER A 52 11.09 -4.94 3.00
CA SER A 52 11.20 -3.49 2.73
C SER A 52 11.13 -2.62 3.97
N GLY A 53 10.62 -3.14 5.10
CA GLY A 53 10.27 -2.35 6.27
C GLY A 53 8.94 -1.57 6.14
N TYR A 54 8.22 -1.71 5.03
CA TYR A 54 6.98 -0.98 4.75
C TYR A 54 5.75 -1.87 4.89
N SER A 55 4.62 -1.30 5.36
CA SER A 55 3.36 -2.04 5.51
C SER A 55 2.28 -1.52 4.57
N LEU A 56 1.80 -2.42 3.71
CA LEU A 56 0.63 -2.21 2.84
C LEU A 56 -0.58 -1.81 3.67
N TYR A 57 -0.82 -2.54 4.77
CA TYR A 57 -1.97 -2.29 5.64
C TYR A 57 -1.94 -0.89 6.25
N ARG A 58 -0.79 -0.45 6.76
CA ARG A 58 -0.66 0.88 7.37
C ARG A 58 -0.92 1.99 6.34
N VAL A 59 -0.39 1.84 5.12
CA VAL A 59 -0.62 2.80 4.02
C VAL A 59 -2.10 2.87 3.64
N MET A 60 -2.76 1.73 3.46
CA MET A 60 -4.18 1.70 3.11
C MET A 60 -5.07 2.25 4.23
N LYS A 61 -4.73 1.95 5.49
CA LYS A 61 -5.41 2.54 6.65
C LYS A 61 -5.27 4.06 6.68
N GLN A 62 -4.07 4.58 6.41
CA GLN A 62 -3.84 6.02 6.31
C GLN A 62 -4.67 6.64 5.17
N ALA A 63 -4.64 6.02 3.99
CA ALA A 63 -5.37 6.47 2.82
C ALA A 63 -6.90 6.48 3.01
N ALA A 64 -7.42 5.53 3.79
CA ALA A 64 -8.83 5.44 4.14
C ALA A 64 -9.26 6.51 5.16
N ASN A 65 -8.37 6.89 6.09
CA ASN A 65 -8.65 7.82 7.18
C ASN A 65 -8.30 9.29 6.88
N THR A 66 -7.92 9.61 5.64
CA THR A 66 -7.55 10.97 5.24
C THR A 66 -8.30 11.42 4.00
N ASP A 67 -8.69 12.69 3.98
CA ASP A 67 -9.24 13.37 2.81
C ASP A 67 -8.17 14.10 1.99
N LYS A 68 -6.90 14.00 2.40
CA LYS A 68 -5.78 14.60 1.67
C LYS A 68 -5.61 13.93 0.31
N LYS A 69 -5.26 14.74 -0.70
CA LYS A 69 -4.92 14.24 -2.04
C LYS A 69 -3.66 13.38 -2.03
N ILE A 70 -2.69 13.73 -1.19
CA ILE A 70 -1.44 12.98 -1.06
C ILE A 70 -1.45 12.19 0.25
N VAL A 71 -1.19 10.89 0.14
CA VAL A 71 -0.92 10.00 1.27
C VAL A 71 0.58 9.92 1.45
N ARG A 72 1.05 10.28 2.65
CA ARG A 72 2.44 10.11 3.04
C ARG A 72 2.50 9.47 4.41
N MET A 73 3.31 8.42 4.54
CA MET A 73 3.55 7.79 5.82
C MET A 73 4.58 8.60 6.61
N PRO A 74 4.39 8.77 7.93
CA PRO A 74 5.47 9.25 8.77
C PRO A 74 6.64 8.25 8.67
N ASN A 75 7.86 8.77 8.57
CA ASN A 75 9.09 7.98 8.65
C ASN A 75 9.25 7.44 10.08
N ASP A 76 8.37 6.52 10.49
CA ASP A 76 8.60 5.62 11.61
C ASP A 76 9.42 4.46 11.05
N GLN A 77 10.71 4.72 10.82
CA GLN A 77 11.69 3.64 10.81
C GLN A 77 11.74 3.14 12.25
N HIS A 78 11.25 1.91 12.47
CA HIS A 78 11.53 1.17 13.69
C HIS A 78 13.04 1.01 13.87
#